data_AF-A0A401ZNJ9-F1
#
_entry.id   AF-A0A401ZNJ9-F1
#
_cell.length_a   1.000
_cell.length_b   1.000
_cell.length_c   1.000
_cell.angle_alpha   90.00
_cell.angle_beta   90.00
_cell.angle_gamma   90.00
#
_symmetry.space_group_name_H-M   'P 1'
#
loop_
_entity.id
_entity.type
_entity.pdbx_description
1 polymer ?
#
loop_
_entity_poly.entity_id
_entity_poly.type
_entity_poly.pdbx_seq_one_letter_code
_entity_poly.pdbx_strand_id
1 'polypeptide(L)' 'MSEVEKLRQRIALECQAMHRLMYDFAAVSRHEIIAHHYDAIGAYQNQLELLVGNVEASLITAETYIKAIEAPGLQP' A
#
# COMPACT_ATOMS: atom_id res chain seq x y z
N MET A 1 3.26 10.00 -17.82
CA MET A 1 3.06 9.40 -16.50
C MET A 1 1.95 10.18 -15.80
N SER A 2 0.82 9.54 -15.54
CA SER A 2 -0.36 10.11 -14.87
C SER A 2 -0.12 10.24 -13.36
N GLU A 3 -0.81 11.17 -12.71
CA GLU A 3 -0.85 11.27 -11.24
C GLU A 3 -1.33 9.95 -10.59
N VAL A 4 -2.22 9.22 -11.27
CA VAL A 4 -2.69 7.90 -10.82
C VAL A 4 -1.56 6.87 -10.83
N GLU A 5 -0.67 6.89 -11.83
CA GLU A 5 0.46 5.96 -11.91
C GLU A 5 1.48 6.23 -10.81
N LYS A 6 1.71 7.51 -10.47
CA LYS A 6 2.60 7.89 -9.37
C LYS A 6 2.05 7.44 -8.01
N LEU A 7 0.75 7.58 -7.79
CA LEU A 7 0.09 7.12 -6.55
C LEU A 7 0.16 5.59 -6.42
N ARG A 8 -0.10 4.85 -7.51
CA ARG A 8 0.05 3.39 -7.52
C ARG A 8 1.46 2.95 -7.14
N GLN A 9 2.47 3.63 -7.67
CA GLN A 9 3.86 3.30 -7.37
C GLN A 9 4.22 3.54 -5.90
N ARG A 10 3.70 4.62 -5.29
CA ARG A 10 3.91 4.89 -3.86
C ARG A 10 3.24 3.85 -2.96
N ILE A 11 1.99 3.49 -3.24
CA ILE A 11 1.26 2.48 -2.46
C ILE A 11 1.98 1.13 -2.50
N ALA A 12 2.48 0.73 -3.68
CA ALA A 12 3.23 -0.51 -3.84
C ALA A 12 4.50 -0.55 -2.99
N LEU A 13 5.22 0.57 -2.88
CA LEU A 13 6.44 0.68 -2.06
C LEU A 13 6.14 0.51 -0.57
N GLU A 14 5.08 1.16 -0.06
CA GLU A 14 4.67 1.05 1.35
C GLU A 14 4.27 -0.39 1.71
N CYS A 15 3.51 -1.07 0.84
CA CYS A 15 3.08 -2.45 1.07
C CYS A 15 4.29 -3.41 1.14
N GLN A 16 5.29 -3.21 0.26
CA GLN A 16 6.50 -4.03 0.28
C GLN A 16 7.36 -3.78 1.51
N ALA A 17 7.43 -2.55 2.00
CA ALA A 17 8.14 -2.21 3.23
C ALA A 17 7.46 -2.89 4.44
N MET A 18 6.14 -2.75 4.55
CA MET A 18 5.35 -3.37 5.61
C MET A 18 5.49 -4.89 5.62
N HIS A 19 5.38 -5.54 4.44
CA HIS A 19 5.53 -6.99 4.33
C HIS A 19 6.92 -7.44 4.80
N ARG A 20 7.99 -6.76 4.42
CA ARG A 20 9.33 -7.12 4.91
C ARG A 20 9.44 -6.98 6.43
N LEU A 21 8.87 -5.91 6.98
CA LEU A 21 8.91 -5.63 8.42
C LEU A 21 8.12 -6.64 9.27
N MET A 22 7.01 -7.17 8.74
CA MET A 22 6.18 -8.19 9.41
C MET A 22 6.88 -9.55 9.56
N TYR A 23 7.77 -9.90 8.63
CA TYR A 23 8.39 -11.23 8.58
C TYR A 23 9.86 -11.23 9.02
N ASP A 24 10.44 -10.05 9.28
CA ASP A 24 11.79 -9.95 9.83
C ASP A 24 11.84 -10.28 11.33
N PHE A 25 12.86 -11.05 11.72
CA PHE A 25 13.08 -11.66 13.04
C PHE A 25 13.11 -10.68 14.26
N ALA A 26 13.10 -9.37 14.04
CA ALA A 26 13.03 -8.34 15.09
C ALA A 26 11.63 -7.72 15.32
N ALA A 27 10.57 -8.31 14.74
CA ALA A 27 9.22 -7.76 14.61
C ALA A 27 8.46 -7.45 15.92
N VAL A 28 8.93 -7.92 17.08
CA VAL A 28 8.27 -7.61 18.36
C VAL A 28 8.36 -6.11 18.75
N SER A 29 9.13 -5.31 18.00
CA SER A 29 9.44 -3.90 18.32
C SER A 29 8.98 -2.89 17.26
N ARG A 30 8.23 -3.29 16.21
CA ARG A 30 7.96 -2.43 15.03
C ARG A 30 6.49 -2.26 14.66
N HIS A 31 5.58 -2.50 15.61
CA HIS A 31 4.15 -2.24 15.40
C HIS A 31 3.85 -0.78 15.03
N GLU A 32 4.61 0.18 15.57
CA GLU A 32 4.49 1.60 15.21
C GLU A 32 4.86 1.87 13.75
N ILE A 33 5.84 1.16 13.22
CA ILE A 33 6.27 1.29 11.82
C ILE A 33 5.23 0.65 10.89
N ILE A 34 4.69 -0.52 11.26
CA ILE A 34 3.59 -1.15 10.54
C ILE A 34 2.34 -0.24 10.56
N ALA A 35 2.01 0.34 11.71
CA ALA A 35 0.89 1.29 11.85
C ALA A 35 1.10 2.54 10.98
N HIS A 36 2.31 3.08 10.93
CA HIS A 36 2.65 4.21 10.06
C HIS A 36 2.37 3.91 8.58
N HIS A 37 2.71 2.70 8.12
CA HIS A 37 2.40 2.28 6.75
C HIS A 37 0.89 2.16 6.50
N TYR A 38 0.11 1.68 7.47
CA TYR A 38 -1.36 1.65 7.37
C TYR A 38 -1.96 3.07 7.35
N ASP A 39 -1.46 3.99 8.16
CA ASP A 39 -1.92 5.38 8.17
C ASP A 39 -1.65 6.06 6.82
N ALA A 40 -0.48 5.80 6.22
CA ALA A 40 -0.14 6.28 4.89
C ALA A 40 -1.09 5.72 3.83
N ILE A 41 -1.40 4.41 3.87
CA ILE A 41 -2.37 3.78 2.95
C ILE A 41 -3.75 4.44 3.10
N GLY A 42 -4.21 4.67 4.33
CA GLY A 42 -5.48 5.37 4.59
C GLY A 42 -5.50 6.80 4.03
N ALA A 43 -4.42 7.54 4.18
CA ALA A 43 -4.29 8.89 3.62
C ALA A 43 -4.31 8.90 2.09
N TYR A 44 -3.72 7.89 1.44
CA TYR A 44 -3.76 7.74 -0.02
C TYR A 44 -5.13 7.27 -0.52
N GLN A 45 -5.80 6.39 0.23
CA GLN A 45 -7.17 6.01 -0.07
C GLN A 45 -8.09 7.23 -0.02
N ASN A 46 -8.01 8.06 1.03
CA ASN A 46 -8.81 9.29 1.11
C ASN A 46 -8.60 10.22 -0.09
N GLN A 47 -7.38 10.29 -0.64
CA GLN A 47 -7.12 11.04 -1.86
C GLN A 47 -7.72 10.38 -3.11
N LEU A 48 -7.70 9.05 -3.20
CA LEU A 48 -8.39 8.31 -4.26
C LEU A 48 -9.90 8.52 -4.20
N GLU A 49 -10.50 8.55 -3.00
CA GLU A 49 -11.94 8.76 -2.83
C GLU A 49 -12.39 10.10 -3.43
N LEU A 50 -11.57 11.15 -3.31
CA LEU A 50 -11.85 12.46 -3.92
C LEU A 50 -11.83 12.44 -5.46
N LEU A 51 -11.13 11.48 -6.07
CA LEU A 51 -10.92 11.41 -7.52
C LEU A 51 -11.87 10.43 -8.21
N VAL A 52 -12.14 9.29 -7.58
CA VAL A 52 -12.87 8.17 -8.20
C VAL A 52 -14.10 7.71 -7.41
N GLY A 53 -14.36 8.33 -6.26
CA GLY A 53 -15.41 7.90 -5.35
C GLY A 53 -15.00 6.74 -4.45
N ASN A 54 -15.74 6.57 -3.36
CA ASN A 54 -15.38 5.67 -2.25
C ASN A 54 -15.26 4.19 -2.66
N VAL A 55 -16.18 3.70 -3.49
CA VAL A 55 -16.22 2.29 -3.92
C VAL A 55 -15.00 1.94 -4.79
N GLU A 56 -14.70 2.79 -5.77
CA GLU A 56 -13.58 2.57 -6.69
C GLU A 56 -12.23 2.72 -5.96
N ALA A 57 -12.12 3.70 -5.06
CA ALA A 57 -10.94 3.89 -4.22
C ALA A 57 -10.67 2.66 -3.34
N SER A 58 -11.71 2.08 -2.72
CA SER A 58 -11.59 0.87 -1.89
C SER A 58 -11.12 -0.33 -2.72
N LEU A 59 -11.66 -0.52 -3.92
CA LEU A 59 -11.24 -1.59 -4.85
C LEU A 59 -9.78 -1.42 -5.27
N ILE A 60 -9.38 -0.22 -5.66
CA ILE A 60 -8.00 0.08 -6.07
C ILE A 60 -7.02 -0.20 -4.94
N THR A 61 -7.34 0.22 -3.70
CA THR A 61 -6.51 -0.03 -2.53
C THR A 61 -6.37 -1.52 -2.24
N ALA A 62 -7.47 -2.27 -2.23
CA ALA A 62 -7.46 -3.71 -1.98
C ALA A 62 -6.69 -4.50 -3.04
N GLU A 63 -6.90 -4.23 -4.32
CA GLU A 63 -6.16 -4.88 -5.41
C GLU A 63 -4.66 -4.59 -5.34
N THR A 64 -4.29 -3.35 -4.99
CA THR A 64 -2.89 -2.94 -4.91
C THR A 64 -2.19 -3.63 -3.74
N TYR A 65 -2.87 -3.76 -2.60
CA TYR A 65 -2.39 -4.52 -1.44
C TYR A 65 -2.15 -5.99 -1.80
N ILE A 66 -3.16 -6.65 -2.40
CA ILE A 66 -3.08 -8.06 -2.81
C ILE A 66 -1.90 -8.29 -3.75
N LYS A 67 -1.76 -7.47 -4.80
CA LYS A 67 -0.65 -7.59 -5.75
C LYS A 67 0.72 -7.39 -5.10
N ALA A 68 0.84 -6.42 -4.19
CA ALA A 68 2.10 -6.11 -3.53
C ALA A 68 2.56 -7.20 -2.55
N ILE A 69 1.62 -8.00 -2.02
CA ILE A 69 1.90 -9.00 -0.98
C ILE A 69 1.90 -10.43 -1.55
N GLU A 70 1.02 -10.75 -2.51
CA GLU A 70 0.91 -12.10 -3.08
C GLU A 70 1.82 -12.34 -4.30
N ALA A 71 2.30 -11.29 -4.98
CA ALA A 71 3.13 -11.42 -6.17
C ALA A 71 4.47 -10.68 -6.07
N PRO A 72 5.47 -11.19 -5.32
CA PRO A 72 6.80 -10.58 -5.25
C PRO A 72 7.65 -10.78 -6.53
N GLY A 73 7.08 -11.28 -7.64
CA GLY A 73 7.85 -11.81 -8.78
C GLY A 73 7.41 -11.40 -10.20
N LEU A 74 6.53 -10.41 -10.39
CA LEU A 74 6.25 -9.89 -11.74
C LEU A 74 6.42 -8.36 -11.78
N GLN A 75 7.66 -7.94 -12.01
CA GLN A 75 7.94 -6.67 -12.67
C GLN A 75 8.40 -6.99 -14.11
N PRO A 76 7.98 -6.22 -15.13
CA PRO A 76 8.61 -6.28 -16.45
C PRO A 76 10.06 -5.80 -16.42
#